data_AF-A0A2A9KNT8-F1
#
_entry.id   AF-A0A2A9KNT8-F1
#
_cell.length_a   1.000
_cell.length_b   1.000
_cell.length_c   1.000
_cell.angle_alpha   90.00
_cell.angle_beta   90.00
_cell.angle_gamma   90.00
#
_symmetry.space_group_name_H-M   'P 1'
#
loop_
_entity.id
_entity.type
_entity.pdbx_description
1 polymer ?
#
loop_
_entity_poly.entity_id
_entity_poly.type
_entity_poly.pdbx_seq_one_letter_code
_entity_poly.pdbx_strand_id
1 'polypeptide(L)'
;MAHLYWRLHARSNNGSSGCGFSELGLHTTVGGSQAATGGTASGTNVNASYPASNLFDGNINTYSIATGNGSIEVWWQYLFPSAVNIVEYSLTARNDTFTTDSPRIWSLDYSDDGANWTTADSVYSQTGWTQAQVRTFLVGSNTNAPSSNGHKSAAFNSSPIWTPPAFAGGHRLTVAAPTSARSVSGNVQVAGVATAGLLVRAYAKATGELIGSATTDGSGNYSINCGSNWADVEVIAFDPTTYQALIYDQVVPG
;
A
#
# COMPACT_ATOMS: atom_id res chain seq x y z
N MET A 1 -11.23 -8.67 5.21
CA MET A 1 -12.22 -9.73 5.51
C MET A 1 -11.61 -10.67 6.54
N ALA A 2 -12.38 -11.56 7.15
CA ALA A 2 -11.86 -12.46 8.17
C ALA A 2 -11.24 -13.71 7.54
N HIS A 3 -10.01 -14.07 7.96
CA HIS A 3 -9.25 -15.21 7.42
C HIS A 3 -8.55 -16.00 8.54
N LEU A 4 -8.34 -17.30 8.32
CA LEU A 4 -7.70 -18.21 9.29
C LEU A 4 -6.19 -18.01 9.43
N TYR A 5 -5.50 -17.75 8.32
CA TYR A 5 -4.06 -17.57 8.29
C TYR A 5 -3.71 -16.12 7.95
N TRP A 6 -2.76 -15.55 8.68
CA TRP A 6 -2.11 -14.28 8.36
C TRP A 6 -0.59 -14.45 8.39
N ARG A 7 0.11 -13.92 7.40
CA ARG A 7 1.54 -14.15 7.17
C ARG A 7 2.28 -12.88 6.81
N LEU A 8 3.37 -12.59 7.51
CA LEU A 8 4.37 -11.64 7.06
C LEU A 8 5.36 -12.37 6.16
N HIS A 9 5.42 -12.00 4.89
CA HIS A 9 6.34 -12.56 3.91
C HIS A 9 7.44 -11.54 3.57
N ALA A 10 8.59 -11.67 4.23
CA ALA A 10 9.74 -10.78 4.02
C ALA A 10 10.51 -11.18 2.75
N ARG A 11 10.87 -10.18 1.94
CA ARG A 11 11.58 -10.32 0.65
C ARG A 11 12.92 -9.58 0.61
N SER A 12 13.14 -8.61 1.50
CA SER A 12 14.47 -8.03 1.75
C SER A 12 14.60 -7.58 3.21
N ASN A 13 15.82 -7.53 3.75
CA ASN A 13 16.18 -6.96 5.05
C ASN A 13 17.08 -5.72 4.85
N ASN A 14 17.78 -5.29 5.90
CA ASN A 14 18.68 -4.14 5.89
C ASN A 14 20.17 -4.51 5.77
N GLY A 15 20.49 -5.63 5.11
CA GLY A 15 21.86 -6.03 4.76
C GLY A 15 22.44 -7.20 5.57
N SER A 16 21.67 -7.79 6.49
CA SER A 16 22.05 -9.00 7.22
C SER A 16 21.96 -10.28 6.36
N SER A 17 22.54 -11.38 6.84
CA SER A 17 22.39 -12.72 6.25
C SER A 17 21.08 -13.43 6.63
N GLY A 18 20.42 -12.98 7.71
CA GLY A 18 19.11 -13.45 8.15
C GLY A 18 18.10 -12.31 8.25
N CYS A 19 16.82 -12.65 8.38
CA CYS A 19 15.74 -11.71 8.59
C CYS A 19 15.06 -12.03 9.92
N GLY A 20 14.78 -11.01 10.74
CA GLY A 20 14.27 -11.22 12.08
C GLY A 20 13.89 -9.94 12.80
N PHE A 21 12.92 -10.05 13.69
CA PHE A 21 12.31 -8.94 14.43
C PHE A 21 11.66 -9.48 15.72
N SER A 22 11.25 -8.59 16.62
CA SER A 22 10.78 -8.96 17.96
C SER A 22 9.30 -9.31 18.00
N GLU A 23 8.40 -8.49 17.46
CA GLU A 23 6.95 -8.71 17.55
C GLU A 23 6.24 -8.43 16.21
N LEU A 24 5.23 -9.24 15.90
CA LEU A 24 4.22 -9.02 14.87
C LEU A 24 2.85 -8.78 15.54
N GLY A 25 2.52 -7.52 15.79
CA GLY A 25 1.17 -7.15 16.22
C GLY A 25 0.18 -7.36 15.08
N LEU A 26 -0.90 -8.08 15.32
CA LEU A 26 -2.04 -8.24 14.40
C LEU A 26 -3.29 -7.71 15.10
N HIS A 27 -3.96 -6.71 14.53
CA HIS A 27 -5.01 -5.96 15.22
C HIS A 27 -6.33 -5.96 14.44
N THR A 28 -7.45 -6.22 15.14
CA THR A 28 -8.83 -6.19 14.60
C THR A 28 -9.44 -4.81 14.55
N THR A 29 -8.85 -3.85 15.26
CA THR A 29 -9.18 -2.42 15.25
C THR A 29 -7.87 -1.62 15.20
N VAL A 30 -7.92 -0.40 14.65
CA VAL A 30 -6.79 0.54 14.63
C VAL A 30 -6.40 0.91 16.06
N GLY A 31 -5.12 0.77 16.42
CA GLY A 31 -4.62 0.90 17.80
C GLY A 31 -5.11 -0.19 18.76
N GLY A 32 -5.62 -1.31 18.24
CA GLY A 32 -6.19 -2.40 19.03
C GLY A 32 -5.15 -3.24 19.77
N SER A 33 -5.61 -4.11 20.67
CA SER A 33 -4.74 -5.12 21.29
C SER A 33 -4.24 -6.15 20.26
N GLN A 34 -3.21 -6.92 20.62
CA GLN A 34 -2.79 -8.11 19.87
C GLN A 34 -3.98 -9.10 19.76
N ALA A 35 -4.32 -9.49 18.55
CA ALA A 35 -5.37 -10.48 18.26
C ALA A 35 -4.83 -11.91 18.19
N ALA A 36 -3.53 -12.08 17.90
CA ALA A 36 -2.86 -13.36 17.72
C ALA A 36 -2.73 -14.15 19.05
N THR A 37 -3.84 -14.69 19.53
CA THR A 37 -3.96 -15.41 20.80
C THR A 37 -4.58 -16.79 20.60
N GLY A 38 -4.06 -17.80 21.31
CA GLY A 38 -4.58 -19.18 21.30
C GLY A 38 -4.38 -19.98 20.01
N GLY A 39 -3.80 -19.40 18.97
CA GLY A 39 -3.45 -20.05 17.71
C GLY A 39 -2.01 -20.54 17.63
N THR A 40 -1.58 -20.91 16.43
CA THR A 40 -0.26 -21.52 16.16
C THR A 40 0.60 -20.64 15.28
N ALA A 41 1.78 -20.27 15.77
CA ALA A 41 2.80 -19.56 15.00
C ALA A 41 3.74 -20.54 14.27
N SER A 42 4.11 -20.26 13.02
CA SER A 42 5.11 -21.02 12.26
C SER A 42 5.86 -20.13 11.26
N GLY A 43 6.92 -20.65 10.63
CA GLY A 43 7.69 -19.90 9.65
C GLY A 43 8.64 -20.78 8.82
N THR A 44 9.15 -20.27 7.70
CA THR A 44 10.18 -20.95 6.89
C THR A 44 11.55 -20.78 7.53
N ASN A 45 12.28 -21.89 7.67
CA ASN A 45 13.69 -21.91 8.12
C ASN A 45 13.96 -21.07 9.39
N VAL A 46 12.99 -21.04 10.30
CA VAL A 46 13.11 -20.33 11.58
C VAL A 46 14.11 -21.06 12.46
N ASN A 47 15.01 -20.32 13.08
CA ASN A 47 15.96 -20.88 14.04
C ASN A 47 15.20 -21.40 15.28
N ALA A 48 15.42 -22.67 15.65
CA ALA A 48 14.71 -23.31 16.77
C ALA A 48 14.93 -22.62 18.13
N SER A 49 16.04 -21.90 18.33
CA SER A 49 16.29 -21.08 19.53
C SER A 49 15.52 -19.75 19.54
N TYR A 50 14.97 -19.34 18.39
CA TYR A 50 14.26 -18.09 18.16
C TYR A 50 12.95 -18.37 17.38
N PRO A 51 12.05 -19.21 17.93
CA PRO A 51 10.89 -19.74 17.21
C PRO A 51 9.89 -18.65 16.80
N ALA A 52 9.03 -18.97 15.83
CA ALA A 52 8.03 -18.04 15.30
C ALA A 52 7.02 -17.55 16.38
N SER A 53 6.82 -18.34 17.44
CA SER A 53 6.00 -17.97 18.60
C SER A 53 6.49 -16.71 19.32
N ASN A 54 7.79 -16.42 19.26
CA ASN A 54 8.39 -15.24 19.87
C ASN A 54 7.89 -13.93 19.25
N LEU A 55 7.25 -13.97 18.07
CA LEU A 55 6.67 -12.78 17.43
C LEU A 55 5.27 -12.41 17.96
N PHE A 56 4.70 -13.25 18.84
CA PHE A 56 3.33 -13.13 19.30
C PHE A 56 3.22 -13.34 20.82
N ASP A 57 4.33 -13.20 21.55
CA ASP A 57 4.40 -13.44 23.00
C ASP A 57 4.26 -12.15 23.82
N GLY A 58 4.34 -10.98 23.17
CA GLY A 58 4.20 -9.66 23.78
C GLY A 58 5.48 -9.15 24.46
N ASN A 59 6.61 -9.85 24.32
CA ASN A 59 7.87 -9.49 24.95
C ASN A 59 8.89 -9.02 23.90
N ILE A 60 9.11 -7.70 23.87
CA ILE A 60 10.07 -7.06 22.96
C ILE A 60 11.53 -7.55 23.08
N ASN A 61 11.87 -8.32 24.11
CA ASN A 61 13.21 -8.89 24.31
C ASN A 61 13.38 -10.28 23.69
N THR A 62 12.28 -10.97 23.37
CA THR A 62 12.29 -12.14 22.49
C THR A 62 12.21 -11.67 21.04
N TYR A 63 12.58 -12.57 20.11
CA TYR A 63 12.54 -12.33 18.68
C TYR A 63 12.52 -13.65 17.92
N SER A 64 12.12 -13.60 16.66
CA SER A 64 12.33 -14.70 15.71
C SER A 64 13.30 -14.27 14.61
N ILE A 65 14.11 -15.22 14.15
CA ILE A 65 15.01 -15.04 13.00
C ILE A 65 14.93 -16.26 12.08
N ALA A 66 14.87 -15.99 10.78
CA ALA A 66 14.81 -16.97 9.70
C ALA A 66 15.86 -16.66 8.63
N THR A 67 16.33 -17.70 7.96
CA THR A 67 17.32 -17.61 6.87
C THR A 67 16.85 -18.41 5.66
N GLY A 68 16.68 -17.77 4.51
CA GLY A 68 16.52 -18.50 3.25
C GLY A 68 17.88 -19.06 2.80
N ASN A 69 17.86 -20.13 2.00
CA ASN A 69 19.07 -20.78 1.50
C ASN A 69 19.72 -19.92 0.40
N GLY A 70 20.45 -18.87 0.77
CA GLY A 70 21.06 -17.90 -0.15
C GLY A 70 20.12 -16.76 -0.61
N SER A 71 18.93 -16.66 -0.01
CA SER A 71 17.97 -15.56 -0.21
C SER A 71 17.43 -15.13 1.16
N ILE A 72 16.87 -13.93 1.26
CA ILE A 72 16.13 -13.49 2.46
C ILE A 72 14.62 -13.68 2.29
N GLU A 73 14.16 -14.30 1.20
CA GLU A 73 12.74 -14.64 1.02
C GLU A 73 12.31 -15.71 2.06
N VAL A 74 11.68 -15.24 3.14
CA VAL A 74 11.26 -16.01 4.32
C VAL A 74 9.95 -15.45 4.86
N TRP A 75 9.18 -16.28 5.56
CA TRP A 75 7.91 -15.86 6.13
C TRP A 75 7.69 -16.40 7.55
N TRP A 76 6.85 -15.67 8.27
CA TRP A 76 6.25 -16.08 9.53
C TRP A 76 4.73 -15.92 9.42
N GLN A 77 3.98 -16.89 9.94
CA GLN A 77 2.53 -16.87 9.92
C GLN A 77 1.93 -17.18 11.30
N TYR A 78 0.68 -16.79 11.46
CA TYR A 78 -0.20 -17.19 12.54
C TYR A 78 -1.43 -17.88 11.97
N LEU A 79 -1.72 -19.08 12.45
CA LEU A 79 -3.00 -19.77 12.26
C LEU A 79 -3.88 -19.48 13.47
N PHE A 80 -4.96 -18.74 13.26
CA PHE A 80 -5.96 -18.46 14.29
C PHE A 80 -6.89 -19.67 14.52
N PRO A 81 -7.43 -19.87 15.74
CA PRO A 81 -8.44 -20.91 16.01
C PRO A 81 -9.77 -20.70 15.27
N SER A 82 -10.04 -19.47 14.84
CA SER A 82 -11.19 -19.05 14.04
C SER A 82 -10.78 -17.86 13.16
N ALA A 83 -11.47 -17.65 12.04
CA ALA A 83 -11.07 -16.61 11.08
C ALA A 83 -11.15 -15.20 11.70
N VAL A 84 -10.10 -14.39 11.53
CA VAL A 84 -9.99 -13.03 12.09
C VAL A 84 -9.77 -11.99 10.98
N ASN A 85 -10.47 -10.86 11.07
CA ASN A 85 -10.30 -9.71 10.18
C ASN A 85 -9.27 -8.74 10.75
N ILE A 86 -8.03 -8.81 10.26
CA ILE A 86 -6.96 -7.88 10.62
C ILE A 86 -7.08 -6.61 9.76
N VAL A 87 -7.04 -5.45 10.41
CA VAL A 87 -7.16 -4.12 9.78
C VAL A 87 -5.90 -3.28 9.94
N GLU A 88 -5.07 -3.62 10.93
CA GLU A 88 -3.79 -2.98 11.22
C GLU A 88 -2.81 -4.06 11.69
N TYR A 89 -1.53 -3.88 11.38
CA TYR A 89 -0.46 -4.71 11.90
C TYR A 89 0.75 -3.84 12.29
N SER A 90 1.59 -4.36 13.17
CA SER A 90 2.82 -3.68 13.61
C SER A 90 4.01 -4.63 13.63
N LEU A 91 5.19 -4.09 13.30
CA LEU A 91 6.47 -4.78 13.41
C LEU A 91 7.32 -4.04 14.44
N THR A 92 7.80 -4.77 15.44
CA THR A 92 8.80 -4.28 16.39
C THR A 92 10.17 -4.81 16.01
N ALA A 93 11.12 -3.96 15.67
CA ALA A 93 12.52 -4.36 15.44
C ALA A 93 13.13 -5.01 16.70
N ARG A 94 14.18 -5.82 16.49
CA ARG A 94 14.90 -6.48 17.59
C ARG A 94 15.30 -5.49 18.70
N ASN A 95 15.12 -5.86 19.96
CA ASN A 95 15.62 -5.08 21.10
C ASN A 95 17.12 -5.33 21.37
N ASP A 96 17.95 -5.43 20.33
CA ASP A 96 19.41 -5.55 20.41
C ASP A 96 20.12 -4.80 19.27
N THR A 97 21.41 -5.05 19.08
CA THR A 97 22.25 -4.37 18.07
C THR A 97 22.06 -4.88 16.64
N PHE A 98 21.32 -5.97 16.42
CA PHE A 98 21.14 -6.59 15.09
C PHE A 98 19.90 -6.03 14.35
N THR A 99 19.66 -4.73 14.46
CA THR A 99 18.47 -4.09 13.85
C THR A 99 18.44 -4.21 12.32
N THR A 100 19.58 -4.50 11.68
CA THR A 100 19.69 -4.77 10.23
C THR A 100 19.01 -6.07 9.78
N ASP A 101 18.71 -6.99 10.71
CA ASP A 101 17.89 -8.17 10.44
C ASP A 101 16.43 -7.79 10.14
N SER A 102 15.98 -6.62 10.59
CA SER A 102 14.58 -6.20 10.47
C SER A 102 14.14 -6.11 8.99
N PRO A 103 12.92 -6.57 8.66
CA PRO A 103 12.38 -6.50 7.30
C PRO A 103 12.50 -5.11 6.67
N ARG A 104 12.82 -5.08 5.37
CA ARG A 104 12.91 -3.87 4.53
C ARG A 104 11.84 -3.86 3.43
N ILE A 105 11.55 -5.02 2.84
CA ILE A 105 10.44 -5.22 1.90
C ILE A 105 9.69 -6.47 2.35
N TRP A 106 8.37 -6.41 2.41
CA TRP A 106 7.52 -7.56 2.72
C TRP A 106 6.12 -7.40 2.09
N SER A 107 5.34 -8.49 2.07
CA SER A 107 3.88 -8.40 2.07
C SER A 107 3.29 -8.92 3.37
N LEU A 108 2.10 -8.44 3.70
CA LEU A 108 1.18 -9.15 4.58
C LEU A 108 0.23 -9.94 3.67
N ASP A 109 0.17 -11.25 3.84
CA ASP A 109 -0.70 -12.14 3.07
C ASP A 109 -1.72 -12.83 4.00
N TYR A 110 -2.87 -13.22 3.47
CA TYR A 110 -3.83 -14.09 4.15
C TYR A 110 -4.16 -15.35 3.35
N SER A 111 -4.69 -16.36 4.05
CA SER A 111 -5.18 -17.61 3.48
C SER A 111 -6.25 -18.23 4.38
N ASP A 112 -7.10 -19.09 3.82
CA ASP A 112 -8.05 -19.92 4.57
C ASP A 112 -7.77 -21.42 4.47
N ASP A 113 -6.82 -21.85 3.63
CA ASP A 113 -6.39 -23.24 3.47
C ASP A 113 -4.90 -23.46 3.81
N GLY A 114 -4.13 -22.39 4.02
CA GLY A 114 -2.69 -22.42 4.29
C GLY A 114 -1.82 -22.67 3.05
N ALA A 115 -2.42 -22.89 1.89
CA ALA A 115 -1.74 -23.26 0.63
C ALA A 115 -1.84 -22.15 -0.43
N ASN A 116 -3.04 -21.58 -0.61
CA ASN A 116 -3.32 -20.48 -1.53
C ASN A 116 -3.34 -19.16 -0.74
N TRP A 117 -2.47 -18.22 -1.14
CA TRP A 117 -2.23 -16.98 -0.40
C TRP A 117 -2.57 -15.77 -1.24
N THR A 118 -3.32 -14.84 -0.66
CA THR A 118 -3.65 -13.54 -1.26
C THR A 118 -2.95 -12.42 -0.50
N THR A 119 -2.29 -11.51 -1.21
CA THR A 119 -1.63 -10.36 -0.58
C THR A 119 -2.64 -9.31 -0.12
N ALA A 120 -2.58 -8.99 1.17
CA ALA A 120 -3.41 -8.00 1.85
C ALA A 120 -2.73 -6.62 1.86
N ASP A 121 -1.41 -6.57 1.99
CA ASP A 121 -0.62 -5.34 2.01
C ASP A 121 0.80 -5.57 1.45
N SER A 122 1.46 -4.54 0.95
CA SER A 122 2.85 -4.64 0.47
C SER A 122 3.65 -3.40 0.84
N VAL A 123 4.71 -3.59 1.62
CA VAL A 123 5.52 -2.51 2.19
C VAL A 123 6.95 -2.60 1.68
N TYR A 124 7.53 -1.45 1.37
CA TYR A 124 8.83 -1.35 0.71
C TYR A 124 9.75 -0.36 1.43
N SER A 125 11.06 -0.52 1.17
CA SER A 125 12.14 0.41 1.56
C SER A 125 12.16 0.84 3.03
N GLN A 126 11.76 -0.04 3.94
CA GLN A 126 11.80 0.20 5.39
C GLN A 126 13.23 0.03 5.92
N THR A 127 13.95 1.14 5.98
CA THR A 127 15.35 1.20 6.44
C THR A 127 15.51 1.97 7.74
N GLY A 128 16.71 1.92 8.32
CA GLY A 128 17.07 2.70 9.51
C GLY A 128 16.32 2.28 10.78
N TRP A 129 16.08 0.98 10.96
CA TRP A 129 15.48 0.46 12.17
C TRP A 129 16.40 0.69 13.38
N THR A 130 15.84 1.25 14.46
CA THR A 130 16.50 1.36 15.76
C THR A 130 16.02 0.25 16.70
N GLN A 131 16.76 0.05 17.79
CA GLN A 131 16.46 -0.94 18.81
C GLN A 131 15.01 -0.81 19.31
N ALA A 132 14.26 -1.92 19.34
CA ALA A 132 12.85 -1.98 19.74
C ALA A 132 11.90 -1.00 19.02
N GLN A 133 12.25 -0.48 17.84
CA GLN A 133 11.39 0.43 17.10
C GLN A 133 10.13 -0.30 16.61
N VAL A 134 8.96 0.17 17.02
CA VAL A 134 7.67 -0.23 16.46
C VAL A 134 7.37 0.59 15.21
N ARG A 135 6.92 -0.06 14.13
CA ARG A 135 6.25 0.58 12.99
C ARG A 135 4.89 -0.07 12.76
N THR A 136 3.87 0.73 12.55
CA THR A 136 2.47 0.30 12.44
C THR A 136 1.92 0.65 11.05
N PHE A 137 1.11 -0.25 10.49
CA PHE A 137 0.66 -0.22 9.11
C PHE A 137 -0.82 -0.61 9.02
N LEU A 138 -1.62 0.21 8.32
CA LEU A 138 -3.00 -0.14 7.98
C LEU A 138 -3.01 -1.14 6.82
N VAL A 139 -3.74 -2.25 6.96
CA VAL A 139 -3.82 -3.29 5.92
C VAL A 139 -4.41 -2.72 4.63
N GLY A 140 -3.85 -3.10 3.48
CA GLY A 140 -4.25 -2.60 2.16
C GLY A 140 -3.68 -1.24 1.77
N SER A 141 -3.21 -0.43 2.71
CA SER A 141 -2.87 0.98 2.45
C SER A 141 -1.57 1.19 1.67
N ASN A 142 -0.69 0.17 1.60
CA ASN A 142 0.62 0.27 0.95
C ASN A 142 0.68 -0.46 -0.40
N THR A 143 -0.40 -1.12 -0.82
CA THR A 143 -0.49 -2.07 -1.96
C THR A 143 -0.11 -1.56 -3.37
N ASN A 144 0.28 -0.29 -3.53
CA ASN A 144 0.60 0.33 -4.83
C ASN A 144 2.02 0.94 -4.93
N ALA A 145 2.95 0.62 -4.03
CA ALA A 145 4.20 1.38 -3.85
C ALA A 145 5.52 0.64 -4.22
N PRO A 146 5.77 0.22 -5.47
CA PRO A 146 7.13 -0.13 -5.88
C PRO A 146 7.99 1.15 -5.89
N SER A 147 8.74 1.37 -4.81
CA SER A 147 9.61 2.55 -4.69
C SER A 147 10.78 2.47 -5.68
N SER A 148 10.64 3.07 -6.86
CA SER A 148 11.78 3.50 -7.67
C SER A 148 12.36 4.79 -7.06
N ASN A 149 13.69 4.91 -7.05
CA ASN A 149 14.35 6.13 -6.59
C ASN A 149 14.00 7.30 -7.54
N GLY A 150 13.38 8.37 -7.04
CA GLY A 150 13.01 9.52 -7.89
C GLY A 150 12.78 10.85 -7.17
N HIS A 151 11.99 10.87 -6.09
CA HIS A 151 11.52 12.15 -5.50
C HIS A 151 11.85 12.26 -4.01
N LYS A 152 12.83 13.11 -3.68
CA LYS A 152 13.13 13.51 -2.30
C LYS A 152 12.09 14.51 -1.81
N SER A 153 11.24 14.12 -0.86
CA SER A 153 10.42 15.05 -0.10
C SER A 153 11.32 15.84 0.88
N ALA A 154 11.57 17.10 0.58
CA ALA A 154 12.25 18.01 1.50
C ALA A 154 11.28 18.45 2.62
N ALA A 155 11.77 18.53 3.85
CA ALA A 155 10.93 18.76 5.02
C ALA A 155 10.28 20.16 5.04
N PHE A 156 9.04 20.22 5.52
CA PHE A 156 8.40 21.47 5.93
C PHE A 156 9.14 22.06 7.12
N ASN A 157 9.75 23.24 6.96
CA ASN A 157 10.31 24.00 8.07
C ASN A 157 9.74 25.42 8.14
N SER A 158 9.03 25.69 9.23
CA SER A 158 8.66 27.00 9.80
C SER A 158 8.35 28.16 8.82
N SER A 159 7.09 28.24 8.39
CA SER A 159 6.46 29.55 8.11
C SER A 159 5.71 30.03 9.35
N PRO A 160 5.67 31.34 9.64
CA PRO A 160 5.01 31.88 10.83
C PRO A 160 3.49 31.67 10.78
N ILE A 161 2.89 31.54 11.97
CA ILE A 161 1.45 31.33 12.18
C ILE A 161 0.68 32.53 11.63
N TRP A 162 0.08 32.39 10.45
CA TRP A 162 -0.89 33.36 9.93
C TRP A 162 -2.29 32.95 10.37
N THR A 163 -2.83 33.65 11.36
CA THR A 163 -4.19 33.44 11.87
C THR A 163 -5.22 34.01 10.89
N PRO A 164 -6.08 33.17 10.26
CA PRO A 164 -7.12 33.67 9.35
C PRO A 164 -8.27 34.33 10.13
N PRO A 165 -9.04 35.24 9.51
CA PRO A 165 -10.30 35.73 10.09
C PRO A 165 -11.27 34.57 10.30
N ALA A 166 -11.91 34.56 11.48
CA ALA A 166 -12.23 33.30 12.15
C ALA A 166 -13.49 32.56 11.66
N PHE A 167 -13.32 31.26 11.40
CA PHE A 167 -14.27 30.23 11.78
C PHE A 167 -13.63 29.35 12.88
N ALA A 168 -14.41 28.85 13.81
CA ALA A 168 -13.92 28.02 14.92
C ALA A 168 -13.59 26.57 14.47
N GLY A 169 -12.43 26.40 13.82
CA GLY A 169 -11.84 25.11 13.37
C GLY A 169 -12.51 24.50 12.12
N GLY A 170 -11.81 24.08 11.06
CA GLY A 170 -10.37 24.00 10.76
C GLY A 170 -10.06 22.63 10.15
N HIS A 171 -9.41 22.47 8.97
CA HIS A 171 -8.79 23.41 8.03
C HIS A 171 -9.15 23.03 6.56
N ARG A 172 -8.45 23.59 5.56
CA ARG A 172 -8.59 23.25 4.12
C ARG A 172 -7.21 23.13 3.45
N LEU A 173 -7.12 22.28 2.42
CA LEU A 173 -6.16 22.48 1.32
C LEU A 173 -6.93 23.04 0.12
N THR A 174 -6.34 23.96 -0.63
CA THR A 174 -6.91 24.48 -1.90
C THR A 174 -5.76 24.94 -2.79
N VAL A 175 -5.71 24.43 -4.02
CA VAL A 175 -4.72 24.82 -5.04
C VAL A 175 -5.49 25.51 -6.16
N ALA A 176 -5.05 26.70 -6.57
CA ALA A 176 -5.70 27.46 -7.65
C ALA A 176 -5.12 27.07 -9.02
N ALA A 177 -5.98 26.92 -10.02
CA ALA A 177 -5.60 26.53 -11.37
C ALA A 177 -4.91 27.68 -12.14
N PRO A 178 -3.93 27.41 -13.02
CA PRO A 178 -3.46 28.39 -13.99
C PRO A 178 -4.51 28.57 -15.11
N THR A 179 -4.74 29.81 -15.49
CA THR A 179 -5.87 30.20 -16.35
C THR A 179 -5.56 30.06 -17.84
N SER A 180 -5.70 28.85 -18.37
CA SER A 180 -6.14 28.52 -19.74
C SER A 180 -6.29 27.00 -19.83
N ALA A 181 -7.53 26.51 -19.70
CA ALA A 181 -7.81 25.08 -19.59
C ALA A 181 -7.67 24.37 -20.95
N ARG A 182 -6.81 23.36 -21.02
CA ARG A 182 -6.77 22.37 -22.11
C ARG A 182 -7.69 21.21 -21.76
N SER A 183 -8.28 20.57 -22.76
CA SER A 183 -9.15 19.42 -22.56
C SER A 183 -8.77 18.23 -23.41
N VAL A 184 -9.01 17.03 -22.88
CA VAL A 184 -9.01 15.81 -23.68
C VAL A 184 -10.46 15.40 -23.91
N SER A 185 -10.85 15.29 -25.18
CA SER A 185 -12.21 14.96 -25.59
C SER A 185 -12.20 14.01 -26.76
N GLY A 186 -13.25 13.19 -26.87
CA GLY A 186 -13.34 12.16 -27.90
C GLY A 186 -14.66 11.42 -27.85
N ASN A 187 -14.76 10.37 -28.67
CA ASN A 187 -15.92 9.50 -28.77
C ASN A 187 -15.50 8.06 -28.45
N VAL A 188 -16.21 7.37 -27.56
CA VAL A 188 -15.96 5.97 -27.23
C VAL A 188 -16.96 5.08 -27.97
N GLN A 189 -16.43 4.12 -28.71
CA GLN A 189 -17.22 3.15 -29.47
C GLN A 189 -16.84 1.73 -29.07
N VAL A 190 -17.84 0.90 -28.78
CA VAL A 190 -17.66 -0.55 -28.59
C VAL A 190 -18.16 -1.23 -29.85
N ALA A 191 -17.30 -2.03 -30.49
CA ALA A 191 -17.58 -2.69 -31.78
C ALA A 191 -18.11 -1.74 -32.90
N GLY A 192 -17.66 -0.47 -32.90
CA GLY A 192 -18.09 0.56 -33.88
C GLY A 192 -19.42 1.25 -33.54
N VAL A 193 -20.00 1.00 -32.37
CA VAL A 193 -21.22 1.65 -31.88
C VAL A 193 -20.88 2.61 -30.75
N ALA A 194 -21.25 3.88 -30.90
CA ALA A 194 -21.10 4.89 -29.86
C ALA A 194 -21.81 4.46 -28.56
N THR A 195 -21.07 4.41 -27.45
CA THR A 195 -21.52 3.76 -26.21
C THR A 195 -21.61 4.77 -25.06
N ALA A 196 -22.82 4.99 -24.57
CA ALA A 196 -23.13 5.86 -23.44
C ALA A 196 -22.85 5.20 -22.08
N GLY A 197 -22.64 6.01 -21.04
CA GLY A 197 -22.52 5.52 -19.66
C GLY A 197 -21.17 4.92 -19.26
N LEU A 198 -20.18 4.90 -20.16
CA LEU A 198 -18.83 4.43 -19.85
C LEU A 198 -18.07 5.49 -19.05
N LEU A 199 -17.30 5.06 -18.05
CA LEU A 199 -16.48 5.96 -17.25
C LEU A 199 -15.12 6.14 -17.92
N VAL A 200 -14.84 7.35 -18.37
CA VAL A 200 -13.56 7.74 -18.95
C VAL A 200 -12.72 8.44 -17.89
N ARG A 201 -11.45 8.05 -17.75
CA ARG A 201 -10.49 8.66 -16.83
C ARG A 201 -9.24 9.11 -17.58
N ALA A 202 -8.75 10.30 -17.27
CA ALA A 202 -7.49 10.83 -17.76
C ALA A 202 -6.44 10.82 -16.65
N TYR A 203 -5.28 10.27 -16.95
CA TYR A 203 -4.15 10.16 -16.04
C TYR A 203 -2.93 10.92 -16.57
N ALA A 204 -2.16 11.52 -15.67
CA ALA A 204 -0.91 12.21 -16.02
C ALA A 204 0.14 11.17 -16.40
N LYS A 205 0.55 11.14 -17.68
CA LYS A 205 1.45 10.11 -18.24
C LYS A 205 2.79 9.99 -17.49
N ALA A 206 3.25 11.08 -16.89
CA ALA A 206 4.50 11.12 -16.14
C ALA A 206 4.43 10.62 -14.69
N THR A 207 3.23 10.61 -14.07
CA THR A 207 3.07 10.34 -12.62
C THR A 207 2.01 9.28 -12.28
N GLY A 208 1.14 8.92 -13.23
CA GLY A 208 -0.02 8.06 -12.99
C GLY A 208 -1.14 8.74 -12.18
N GLU A 209 -1.02 10.03 -11.88
CA GLU A 209 -2.03 10.78 -11.10
C GLU A 209 -3.33 10.93 -11.89
N LEU A 210 -4.48 10.70 -11.24
CA LEU A 210 -5.79 10.93 -11.84
C LEU A 210 -6.03 12.44 -11.99
N ILE A 211 -6.04 12.91 -13.25
CA ILE A 211 -6.30 14.31 -13.58
C ILE A 211 -7.79 14.62 -13.47
N GLY A 212 -8.63 13.69 -13.93
CA GLY A 212 -10.08 13.84 -13.92
C GLY A 212 -10.80 12.70 -14.63
N SER A 213 -12.13 12.75 -14.60
CA SER A 213 -12.99 11.75 -15.20
C SER A 213 -14.27 12.35 -15.76
N ALA A 214 -14.84 11.72 -16.79
CA ALA A 214 -16.14 12.03 -17.35
C ALA A 214 -16.89 10.74 -17.68
N THR A 215 -18.22 10.81 -17.79
CA THR A 215 -19.04 9.70 -18.29
C THR A 215 -19.43 10.00 -19.74
N THR A 216 -19.44 9.00 -20.61
CA THR A 216 -19.85 9.20 -22.01
C THR A 216 -21.34 9.55 -22.12
N ASP A 217 -21.64 10.56 -22.94
CA ASP A 217 -23.01 11.00 -23.22
C ASP A 217 -23.80 9.98 -24.07
N GLY A 218 -25.08 10.30 -24.35
CA GLY A 218 -25.96 9.46 -25.19
C GLY A 218 -25.47 9.21 -26.62
N SER A 219 -24.42 9.92 -27.06
CA SER A 219 -23.76 9.82 -28.35
C SER A 219 -22.33 9.29 -28.23
N GLY A 220 -21.92 8.78 -27.06
CA GLY A 220 -20.59 8.23 -26.78
C GLY A 220 -19.49 9.26 -26.52
N ASN A 221 -19.79 10.56 -26.45
CA ASN A 221 -18.77 11.61 -26.31
C ASN A 221 -18.35 11.81 -24.85
N TYR A 222 -17.08 12.15 -24.65
CA TYR A 222 -16.55 12.62 -23.36
C TYR A 222 -15.71 13.88 -23.55
N SER A 223 -15.57 14.66 -22.48
CA SER A 223 -14.59 15.73 -22.35
C SER A 223 -14.12 15.82 -20.91
N ILE A 224 -12.81 15.83 -20.70
CA ILE A 224 -12.14 15.95 -19.40
C ILE A 224 -11.23 17.16 -19.45
N ASN A 225 -11.42 18.09 -18.50
CA ASN A 225 -10.56 19.24 -18.35
C ASN A 225 -9.23 18.80 -17.69
N CYS A 226 -8.12 19.03 -18.38
CA CYS A 226 -6.78 18.65 -17.93
C CYS A 226 -6.01 19.84 -17.32
N GLY A 227 -6.62 21.01 -17.18
CA GLY A 227 -5.90 22.22 -16.77
C GLY A 227 -4.82 22.60 -17.78
N SER A 228 -3.70 23.13 -17.31
CA SER A 228 -2.66 23.75 -18.14
C SER A 228 -1.27 23.08 -18.08
N ASN A 229 -1.09 22.10 -17.18
CA ASN A 229 0.24 21.65 -16.74
C ASN A 229 0.66 20.28 -17.30
N TRP A 230 -0.25 19.54 -17.94
CA TRP A 230 0.02 18.21 -18.45
C TRP A 230 0.27 18.26 -19.97
N ALA A 231 1.47 17.85 -20.38
CA ALA A 231 1.88 17.84 -21.79
C ALA A 231 1.31 16.62 -22.56
N ASP A 232 1.26 15.47 -21.90
CA ASP A 232 0.68 14.21 -22.40
C ASP A 232 -0.23 13.60 -21.31
N VAL A 233 -1.35 13.01 -21.72
CA VAL A 233 -2.23 12.24 -20.85
C VAL A 233 -2.51 10.84 -21.41
N GLU A 234 -2.72 9.89 -20.52
CA GLU A 234 -3.25 8.56 -20.86
C GLU A 234 -4.76 8.54 -20.57
N VAL A 235 -5.56 8.01 -21.49
CA VAL A 235 -7.02 7.99 -21.35
C VAL A 235 -7.55 6.55 -21.43
N ILE A 236 -8.28 6.16 -20.39
CA ILE A 236 -8.85 4.82 -20.25
C ILE A 236 -10.36 4.95 -20.16
N ALA A 237 -11.08 4.23 -21.03
CA ALA A 237 -12.52 4.06 -20.94
C ALA A 237 -12.83 2.72 -20.29
N PHE A 238 -13.68 2.72 -19.27
CA PHE A 238 -14.03 1.57 -18.45
C PHE A 238 -15.54 1.36 -18.43
N ASP A 239 -15.98 0.12 -18.64
CA ASP A 239 -17.36 -0.29 -18.41
C ASP A 239 -17.53 -0.69 -16.94
N PRO A 240 -18.26 0.09 -16.13
CA PRO A 240 -18.47 -0.21 -14.70
C PRO A 240 -19.39 -1.41 -14.44
N THR A 241 -19.99 -2.00 -15.48
CA THR A 241 -20.89 -3.15 -15.38
C THR A 241 -20.21 -4.47 -15.76
N THR A 242 -19.33 -4.46 -16.76
CA THR A 242 -18.59 -5.66 -17.23
C THR A 242 -17.13 -5.72 -16.80
N TYR A 243 -16.61 -4.65 -16.20
CA TYR A 243 -15.20 -4.48 -15.79
C TYR A 243 -14.18 -4.55 -16.94
N GLN A 244 -14.63 -4.41 -18.20
CA GLN A 244 -13.75 -4.33 -19.36
C GLN A 244 -13.24 -2.90 -19.58
N ALA A 245 -12.01 -2.77 -20.09
CA ALA A 245 -11.39 -1.48 -20.39
C ALA A 245 -10.94 -1.41 -21.85
N LEU A 246 -11.19 -0.28 -22.50
CA LEU A 246 -10.55 0.12 -23.75
C LEU A 246 -9.46 1.15 -23.44
N ILE A 247 -8.23 0.84 -23.86
CA ILE A 247 -7.06 1.69 -23.69
C ILE A 247 -6.81 2.42 -25.01
N TYR A 248 -6.71 3.75 -24.95
CA TYR A 248 -6.25 4.58 -26.06
C TYR A 248 -4.85 5.12 -25.73
N ASP A 249 -3.87 4.88 -26.61
CA ASP A 249 -2.52 5.42 -26.42
C ASP A 249 -2.44 6.87 -26.94
N GLN A 250 -1.69 7.67 -26.18
CA GLN A 250 -1.28 9.06 -26.39
C GLN A 250 -2.33 10.01 -26.97
N VAL A 251 -2.91 10.84 -26.08
CA VAL A 251 -3.62 12.05 -26.49
C VAL A 251 -2.91 13.29 -25.94
N VAL A 252 -2.52 14.19 -26.83
CA VAL A 252 -2.01 15.53 -26.47
C VAL A 252 -3.21 16.44 -26.20
N PRO A 253 -3.36 17.05 -25.01
CA PRO A 253 -4.47 17.95 -24.72
C PRO A 253 -4.46 19.19 -25.62
N GLY A 254 -5.61 19.47 -26.24
CA GLY A 254 -5.88 20.67 -27.06
C GLY A 254 -6.43 21.84 -26.26
#